data_AF-A0A3S1K9L5-F1
#
_entry.id   AF-A0A3S1K9L5-F1
#
_cell.length_a   1.000
_cell.length_b   1.000
_cell.length_c   1.000
_cell.angle_alpha   90.00
_cell.angle_beta   90.00
_cell.angle_gamma   90.00
#
_symmetry.space_group_name_H-M   'P 1'
#
loop_
_entity.id
_entity.type
_entity.pdbx_description
1 polymer ?
#
loop_
_entity_poly.entity_id
_entity_poly.type
_entity_poly.pdbx_seq_one_letter_code
_entity_poly.pdbx_strand_id
1 'polypeptide(L)'
;LSAYPGISNADLARLAVLTPQTVSVIVANLEKAGSLVRKPHAVHGRIQHLDLSDSGRALLKKCRERVQRLESELTVGLSAHEERAVRHWLVVVATADAAQL
;
A
#
# COMPACT_ATOMS: atom_id res chain seq x y z
N LEU A 1 0.13 7.76 -1.20
CA LEU A 1 1.23 8.54 -1.81
C LEU A 1 1.13 8.65 -3.32
N SER A 2 1.33 7.57 -4.10
CA SER A 2 1.07 7.61 -5.55
C SER A 2 -0.43 7.54 -5.90
N ALA A 3 -1.18 6.64 -5.26
CA ALA A 3 -2.63 6.51 -5.46
C ALA A 3 -3.47 7.36 -4.48
N TYR A 4 -2.86 7.75 -3.35
CA TYR A 4 -3.48 8.54 -2.28
C TYR A 4 -2.54 9.67 -1.83
N PRO A 5 -2.32 10.72 -2.64
CA PRO A 5 -1.49 11.86 -2.24
C PRO A 5 -2.06 12.53 -0.98
N GLY A 6 -1.20 12.99 -0.06
CA GLY A 6 -1.67 13.72 1.13
C GLY A 6 -2.24 12.87 2.28
N ILE A 7 -2.29 11.54 2.16
CA ILE A 7 -2.87 10.66 3.18
C ILE A 7 -2.12 10.73 4.52
N SER A 8 -2.86 10.73 5.63
CA SER A 8 -2.28 10.68 6.98
C SER A 8 -1.73 9.29 7.31
N ASN A 9 -0.82 9.18 8.29
CA ASN A 9 -0.31 7.88 8.75
C ASN A 9 -1.41 6.99 9.34
N ALA A 10 -2.40 7.58 10.01
CA ALA A 10 -3.52 6.83 10.59
C ALA A 10 -4.43 6.25 9.50
N ASP A 11 -4.71 7.03 8.44
CA ASP A 11 -5.46 6.54 7.28
C ASP A 11 -4.65 5.51 6.49
N LEU A 12 -3.34 5.70 6.36
CA LEU A 12 -2.46 4.73 5.72
C LEU A 12 -2.43 3.40 6.47
N ALA A 13 -2.43 3.43 7.82
CA ALA A 13 -2.52 2.23 8.66
C ALA A 13 -3.81 1.47 8.43
N ARG A 14 -4.95 2.17 8.42
CA ARG A 14 -6.25 1.57 8.10
C ARG A 14 -6.29 0.95 6.71
N LEU A 15 -5.82 1.68 5.69
CA LEU A 15 -5.79 1.18 4.31
C LEU A 15 -4.88 -0.04 4.13
N ALA A 16 -3.76 -0.09 4.84
CA ALA A 16 -2.82 -1.19 4.76
C ALA A 16 -3.19 -2.37 5.66
N VAL A 17 -4.25 -2.26 6.47
CA VAL A 17 -4.61 -3.23 7.53
C VAL A 17 -3.41 -3.47 8.46
N LEU A 18 -2.70 -2.39 8.79
CA LEU A 18 -1.54 -2.40 9.67
C LEU A 18 -1.82 -1.52 10.89
N THR A 19 -1.10 -1.77 11.98
CA THR A 19 -1.14 -0.87 13.14
C THR A 19 -0.44 0.47 12.81
N PRO A 20 -0.85 1.58 13.45
CA PRO A 20 -0.17 2.86 13.29
C PRO A 20 1.33 2.82 13.61
N GLN A 21 1.73 1.96 14.57
CA GLN A 21 3.12 1.76 14.95
C GLN A 21 3.92 1.11 13.81
N THR A 22 3.38 0.05 13.21
CA THR A 22 4.02 -0.62 12.06
C THR A 22 4.18 0.33 10.88
N VAL A 23 3.12 1.09 10.55
CA VAL A 23 3.20 2.10 9.48
C VAL A 23 4.25 3.17 9.78
N SER A 24 4.33 3.64 11.03
CA SER A 24 5.32 4.66 11.41
C SER A 24 6.76 4.16 11.21
N VAL A 25 7.04 2.90 11.56
CA VAL A 25 8.35 2.27 11.32
C VAL A 25 8.64 2.13 9.82
N ILE A 26 7.67 1.68 9.03
CA ILE A 26 7.81 1.56 7.57
C ILE A 26 8.12 2.92 6.94
N VAL A 27 7.36 3.95 7.28
CA VAL A 27 7.55 5.31 6.77
C VAL A 27 8.94 5.82 7.13
N ALA A 28 9.35 5.70 8.40
CA ALA A 28 10.66 6.16 8.85
C ALA A 28 11.81 5.48 8.08
N ASN A 29 11.69 4.17 7.83
CA ASN A 29 12.69 3.42 7.07
C ASN A 29 12.72 3.84 5.59
N LEU A 30 11.56 4.06 4.96
CA LEU A 30 11.48 4.50 3.57
C LEU A 30 11.99 5.94 3.38
N GLU A 31 11.78 6.82 4.37
CA GLU A 31 12.37 8.17 4.39
C GLU A 31 13.88 8.10 4.56
N LYS A 32 14.38 7.29 5.50
CA LYS A 32 15.83 7.08 5.69
C LYS A 32 16.51 6.51 4.44
N ALA A 33 15.79 5.68 3.69
CA ALA A 33 16.24 5.15 2.40
C ALA A 33 16.04 6.12 1.22
N GLY A 34 15.55 7.34 1.47
CA GLY A 34 15.33 8.38 0.46
C GLY A 34 14.19 8.09 -0.52
N SER A 35 13.35 7.09 -0.25
CA SER A 35 12.19 6.74 -1.09
C SER A 35 10.96 7.62 -0.81
N LEU A 36 10.91 8.22 0.38
CA LEU A 36 9.87 9.16 0.80
C LEU A 36 10.47 10.51 1.18
N VAL A 37 9.68 11.56 0.99
CA VAL A 37 9.97 12.92 1.43
C VAL A 37 8.75 13.51 2.15
N ARG A 38 8.97 14.31 3.19
CA ARG A 38 7.93 15.15 3.79
C ARG A 38 7.85 16.49 3.05
N LYS A 39 6.65 16.92 2.72
CA LYS A 39 6.38 18.23 2.15
C LYS A 39 5.29 18.95 2.95
N PRO A 40 5.37 20.29 3.07
CA PRO A 40 4.28 21.06 3.63
C PRO A 40 3.02 20.91 2.78
N HIS A 41 1.87 20.76 3.43
CA HIS A 41 0.58 20.76 2.77
C HIS A 41 0.33 22.13 2.14
N ALA A 42 -0.01 22.15 0.85
CA ALA A 42 -0.11 23.37 0.04
C ALA A 42 -1.08 24.42 0.62
N VAL A 43 -2.13 23.97 1.32
CA VAL A 43 -3.18 24.85 1.91
C VAL A 43 -2.97 25.08 3.41
N HIS A 44 -2.29 24.17 4.10
CA HIS A 44 -2.17 24.19 5.56
C HIS A 44 -0.73 23.87 5.93
N GLY A 45 0.19 24.82 5.74
CA GLY A 45 1.64 24.60 5.84
C GLY A 45 2.17 24.07 7.19
N ARG A 46 1.32 23.98 8.23
CA ARG A 46 1.63 23.28 9.49
C ARG A 46 1.47 21.76 9.39
N ILE A 47 0.69 21.27 8.43
CA ILE A 47 0.51 19.85 8.14
C ILE A 47 1.61 19.43 7.18
N GLN A 48 2.33 18.36 7.52
CA GLN A 48 3.31 17.73 6.64
C GLN A 48 2.66 16.49 6.03
N HIS A 49 2.69 16.36 4.69
CA HIS A 49 2.30 15.13 4.01
C HIS A 49 3.54 14.40 3.51
N LEU A 50 3.41 13.07 3.45
CA LEU A 50 4.41 12.23 2.81
C LEU A 50 4.20 12.28 1.29
N ASP A 51 5.28 12.24 0.54
CA ASP A 51 5.31 12.12 -0.91
C ASP A 51 6.40 11.13 -1.35
N LEU A 52 6.27 10.54 -2.54
CA LEU A 52 7.35 9.78 -3.15
C LEU A 52 8.43 10.73 -3.67
N SER A 53 9.69 10.38 -3.43
CA SER A 53 10.82 10.94 -4.18
C SER A 53 10.90 10.36 -5.59
N ASP A 54 11.83 10.83 -6.42
CA ASP A 54 12.12 10.22 -7.71
C ASP A 54 12.63 8.78 -7.58
N SER A 55 13.53 8.53 -6.62
CA SER A 55 13.99 7.17 -6.32
C SER A 55 12.87 6.29 -5.80
N GLY A 56 11.95 6.84 -4.99
CA GLY A 56 10.75 6.15 -4.52
C GLY A 56 9.79 5.79 -5.65
N ARG A 57 9.59 6.68 -6.64
CA ARG A 57 8.81 6.37 -7.84
C ARG A 57 9.44 5.25 -8.65
N ALA A 58 10.76 5.29 -8.85
CA ALA A 58 11.49 4.24 -9.56
C ALA A 58 11.42 2.88 -8.84
N LEU A 59 11.57 2.88 -7.51
CA LEU A 59 11.41 1.68 -6.69
C LEU A 59 9.99 1.11 -6.81
N LEU A 60 8.97 1.96 -6.67
CA LEU A 60 7.57 1.54 -6.79
C LEU A 60 7.28 0.90 -8.15
N LYS A 61 7.83 1.44 -9.23
CA LYS A 61 7.70 0.84 -10.57
C LYS A 61 8.25 -0.58 -10.60
N LYS A 62 9.47 -0.80 -10.10
CA LYS A 62 10.10 -2.15 -10.03
C LYS A 62 9.28 -3.12 -9.17
N CYS A 63 8.74 -2.65 -8.05
CA CYS A 63 7.88 -3.46 -7.20
C CYS A 63 6.60 -3.89 -7.94
N ARG A 64 5.94 -2.96 -8.66
CA ARG A 64 4.74 -3.26 -9.45
C ARG A 64 5.01 -4.31 -10.52
N GLU A 65 6.09 -4.17 -11.27
CA GLU A 65 6.49 -5.15 -12.29
C GLU A 65 6.71 -6.54 -11.68
N ARG A 66 7.29 -6.62 -10.49
CA ARG A 66 7.50 -7.90 -9.79
C ARG A 66 6.20 -8.50 -9.26
N VAL A 67 5.31 -7.69 -8.70
CA VAL A 67 3.98 -8.13 -8.23
C VAL A 67 3.15 -8.63 -9.40
N GLN A 68 3.11 -7.91 -10.52
CA GLN A 68 2.36 -8.34 -11.71
C GLN A 68 2.82 -9.70 -12.24
N ARG A 69 4.13 -9.97 -12.23
CA ARG A 69 4.65 -11.30 -12.58
C ARG A 69 4.16 -12.38 -11.62
N LEU A 70 4.29 -12.15 -10.32
CA LEU A 70 3.83 -13.09 -9.30
C LEU A 70 2.31 -13.33 -9.39
N GLU A 71 1.51 -12.29 -9.58
CA GLU A 71 0.06 -12.41 -9.78
C GLU A 71 -0.25 -13.26 -11.01
N SER A 72 0.45 -13.03 -12.14
CA SER A 72 0.26 -13.83 -13.34
C SER A 72 0.58 -15.31 -13.11
N GLU A 73 1.67 -15.60 -12.39
CA GLU A 73 2.09 -16.97 -12.03
C GLU A 73 1.07 -17.65 -11.11
N LEU A 74 0.54 -16.94 -10.12
CA LEU A 74 -0.48 -17.45 -9.19
C LEU A 74 -1.81 -17.80 -9.87
N THR A 75 -2.11 -17.14 -10.99
CA THR A 75 -3.37 -17.35 -11.74
C THR A 75 -3.24 -18.34 -12.90
N VAL A 76 -2.04 -18.91 -13.13
CA VAL A 76 -1.84 -19.89 -14.21
C VAL A 76 -2.79 -21.07 -14.03
N GLY A 77 -3.54 -21.39 -15.08
CA GLY A 77 -4.49 -22.51 -15.10
C GLY A 77 -5.88 -22.17 -14.56
N LEU A 78 -6.12 -20.96 -14.06
CA LEU A 78 -7.45 -20.49 -13.70
C LEU A 78 -8.11 -19.78 -14.89
N SER A 79 -9.36 -20.11 -15.15
CA SER A 79 -10.24 -19.26 -15.95
C SER A 79 -10.55 -17.97 -15.19
N ALA A 80 -10.98 -16.93 -15.92
CA ALA A 80 -11.37 -15.67 -15.30
C ALA A 80 -12.54 -15.83 -14.30
N HIS A 81 -13.39 -16.85 -14.46
CA HIS A 81 -14.47 -17.14 -13.52
C HIS A 81 -13.93 -17.75 -12.22
N GLU A 82 -13.04 -18.73 -12.32
CA GLU A 82 -12.41 -19.37 -11.16
C GLU A 82 -11.57 -18.37 -10.37
N GLU A 83 -10.79 -17.53 -11.05
CA GLU A 83 -10.02 -16.47 -10.40
C GLU A 83 -10.93 -15.52 -9.59
N ARG A 84 -12.06 -15.09 -10.17
CA ARG A 84 -13.03 -14.24 -9.45
C ARG A 84 -13.62 -14.94 -8.25
N ALA A 85 -13.94 -16.23 -8.36
CA ALA A 85 -14.48 -17.02 -7.25
C ALA A 85 -13.47 -17.14 -6.10
N VAL A 86 -12.21 -17.45 -6.40
CA VAL A 86 -11.13 -17.52 -5.40
C VAL A 86 -10.90 -16.17 -4.74
N ARG A 87 -10.83 -15.07 -5.51
CA ARG A 87 -10.66 -13.72 -4.96
C ARG A 87 -11.81 -13.33 -4.03
N HIS A 88 -13.05 -13.63 -4.43
CA HIS A 88 -14.22 -13.37 -3.59
C HIS A 88 -14.15 -14.15 -2.27
N TRP A 89 -13.85 -15.44 -2.34
CA TRP A 89 -13.69 -16.29 -1.15
C TRP A 89 -12.59 -15.77 -0.21
N LEU A 90 -11.42 -15.38 -0.74
CA LEU A 90 -10.32 -14.81 0.06
C LEU A 90 -10.74 -13.54 0.80
N VAL A 91 -11.52 -12.65 0.17
CA VAL A 91 -12.03 -11.43 0.81
C VAL A 91 -13.01 -11.78 1.92
N VAL A 92 -13.92 -12.72 1.70
CA VAL A 92 -14.88 -13.17 2.73
C VAL A 92 -14.14 -13.74 3.95
N VAL A 93 -13.14 -14.59 3.73
CA VAL A 93 -12.33 -15.17 4.83
C VAL A 93 -11.57 -14.08 5.60
N ALA A 94 -10.90 -13.17 4.90
CA ALA A 94 -10.10 -12.11 5.53
C ALA A 94 -10.95 -11.11 6.33
N THR A 95 -12.19 -10.85 5.91
CA THR A 95 -13.10 -9.91 6.57
C THR A 95 -13.92 -10.55 7.68
N ALA A 96 -14.18 -11.86 7.62
CA ALA A 96 -14.85 -12.60 8.68
C ALA A 96 -14.03 -12.65 9.98
N ASP A 97 -12.71 -12.82 9.87
CA ASP A 97 -11.79 -12.86 11.01
C ASP A 97 -11.61 -11.47 11.65
N ALA A 98 -11.60 -10.42 10.83
CA ALA A 98 -11.56 -9.03 11.30
C ALA A 98 -12.84 -8.57 12.02
N ALA A 99 -13.97 -9.27 11.82
CA ALA A 99 -15.24 -8.99 12.50
C ALA A 99 -15.42 -9.77 13.81
N GLN A 100 -14.53 -10.71 14.12
CA GLN A 100 -14.53 -11.51 15.35
C GLN A 100 -13.56 -10.97 16.43
N LEU A 101 -12.81 -9.91 16.11
CA LEU A 101 -11.98 -9.12 17.03
C LEU A 101 -12.64 -7.79 17.38
#